data_AF-A0A7W0GWX1-F1
#
_entry.id   AF-A0A7W0GWX1-F1
#
_cell.length_a   1.000
_cell.length_b   1.000
_cell.length_c   1.000
_cell.angle_alpha   90.00
_cell.angle_beta   90.00
_cell.angle_gamma   90.00
#
_symmetry.space_group_name_H-M   'P 1'
#
loop_
_entity.id
_entity.type
_entity.pdbx_description
1 polymer ?
#
loop_
_entity_poly.entity_id
_entity_poly.type
_entity_poly.pdbx_seq_one_letter_code
_entity_poly.pdbx_strand_id
1 'polypeptide(L)' 'MRITTPAEVARQAGNKYLGVLVAAKFARFLNEFPKDQLSASGEKLTTQALDSLVEGELNYKLVRRRRSEA' A
#
# COMPACT_ATOMS: atom_id res chain seq x y z
N MET A 1 15.66 8.03 5.33
CA MET A 1 14.47 8.08 4.46
C MET A 1 14.68 7.04 3.38
N ARG A 2 13.92 5.94 3.38
CA ARG A 2 14.05 4.90 2.35
C ARG A 2 13.55 5.44 1.01
N ILE A 3 14.25 5.13 -0.07
CA ILE A 3 13.90 5.58 -1.42
C ILE A 3 13.38 4.35 -2.18
N THR A 4 12.13 4.43 -2.63
CA THR A 4 11.51 3.42 -3.48
C THR A 4 11.36 3.97 -4.88
N THR A 5 11.84 3.22 -5.87
CA THR A 5 11.85 3.65 -7.26
C THR A 5 10.59 3.22 -8.01
N PRO A 6 10.18 3.93 -9.08
CA PRO A 6 9.08 3.51 -9.92
C PRO A 6 9.27 2.13 -10.57
N ALA A 7 10.53 1.74 -10.81
CA ALA A 7 10.86 0.44 -11.40
C ALA A 7 10.57 -0.72 -10.42
N GLU A 8 10.90 -0.55 -9.14
CA GLU A 8 10.61 -1.56 -8.10
C GLU A 8 9.11 -1.77 -7.92
N VAL A 9 8.34 -0.68 -7.88
CA VAL A 9 6.88 -0.75 -7.78
C VAL A 9 6.27 -1.42 -9.01
N ALA A 10 6.73 -1.06 -10.21
CA ALA A 10 6.25 -1.65 -11.46
C ALA A 10 6.59 -3.13 -11.57
N ARG A 11 7.78 -3.55 -11.10
CA ARG A 11 8.20 -4.95 -11.10
C ARG A 11 7.24 -5.83 -10.30
N GLN A 12 6.77 -5.37 -9.14
CA GLN A 12 5.83 -6.14 -8.35
C GLN A 12 4.38 -6.03 -8.85
N ALA A 13 3.89 -4.81 -9.08
CA ALA A 13 2.47 -4.57 -9.35
C ALA A 13 2.10 -4.69 -10.85
N GLY A 14 3.09 -4.90 -11.72
CA GLY A 14 2.96 -4.83 -13.19
C GLY A 14 2.82 -3.40 -13.74
N ASN A 15 2.44 -2.44 -12.89
CA ASN A 15 2.26 -1.04 -13.25
C ASN A 15 2.53 -0.14 -12.03
N LYS A 16 3.45 0.84 -12.18
CA LYS A 16 3.81 1.78 -11.10
C LYS A 16 2.61 2.56 -10.53
N TYR A 17 1.66 2.96 -11.39
CA TYR A 17 0.49 3.72 -10.97
C TYR A 17 -0.44 2.87 -10.13
N LEU A 18 -0.67 1.62 -10.56
CA LEU A 18 -1.48 0.67 -9.80
C LEU A 18 -0.83 0.38 -8.44
N GLY A 19 0.47 0.11 -8.42
CA GLY A 19 1.19 -0.16 -7.17
C GLY A 19 1.09 0.99 -6.17
N VAL A 20 1.24 2.23 -6.63
CA VAL A 20 1.05 3.42 -5.76
C VAL A 20 -0.38 3.49 -5.20
N LEU A 21 -1.41 3.22 -6.01
CA LEU A 21 -2.80 3.22 -5.53
C LEU A 21 -3.05 2.11 -4.49
N VAL A 22 -2.48 0.92 -4.70
CA VAL A 22 -2.59 -0.20 -3.76
C VAL A 22 -1.91 0.13 -2.43
N ALA A 23 -0.66 0.60 -2.47
CA ALA A 23 0.08 0.98 -1.25
C ALA A 23 -0.63 2.12 -0.50
N ALA A 24 -1.13 3.13 -1.22
CA ALA A 24 -1.88 4.23 -0.60
C ALA A 24 -3.18 3.76 0.06
N LYS A 25 -3.91 2.82 -0.56
CA LYS A 25 -5.12 2.23 0.02
C LYS A 25 -4.78 1.43 1.28
N PHE A 26 -3.69 0.65 1.24
CA PHE A 26 -3.24 -0.13 2.39
C PHE A 26 -2.77 0.77 3.55
N ALA A 27 -2.02 1.83 3.26
CA ALA A 27 -1.62 2.81 4.28
C ALA A 27 -2.85 3.49 4.95
N ARG A 28 -3.91 3.79 4.19
CA ARG A 28 -5.17 4.31 4.75
C ARG A 28 -5.84 3.28 5.67
N PHE A 29 -5.89 2.03 5.25
CA PHE A 29 -6.42 0.94 6.06
C PHE A 29 -5.64 0.77 7.37
N LEU A 30 -4.30 0.78 7.33
CA LEU A 30 -3.46 0.74 8.53
C LEU A 30 -3.73 1.94 9.46
N ASN A 31 -4.00 3.12 8.89
CA ASN A 31 -4.28 4.32 9.66
C ASN A 31 -5.67 4.30 10.36
N GLU A 32 -6.53 3.34 10.06
CA GLU A 32 -7.82 3.17 10.77
C GLU A 32 -7.63 2.51 12.15
N PHE A 33 -6.49 1.87 12.41
CA PHE A 33 -6.20 1.22 13.68
C PHE A 33 -5.53 2.18 14.70
N PRO A 34 -5.68 1.93 16.02
CA PRO A 34 -5.02 2.72 17.05
C PRO A 34 -3.50 2.74 16.88
N LYS A 35 -2.89 3.93 16.98
CA LYS A 35 -1.45 4.12 16.76
C LYS A 35 -0.59 3.29 17.71
N ASP A 36 -1.01 3.13 18.96
CA ASP A 36 -0.26 2.38 19.98
C ASP A 36 0.04 0.92 19.59
N GLN A 37 -0.74 0.33 18.66
CA GLN A 37 -0.53 -1.04 18.18
C GLN A 37 0.33 -1.14 16.91
N LEU A 38 0.45 -0.06 16.14
CA LEU A 38 1.10 -0.07 14.81
C LEU A 38 2.35 0.81 14.70
N SER A 39 2.47 1.86 15.52
CA SER A 39 3.58 2.82 15.43
C SER A 39 4.85 2.40 16.18
N ALA A 40 4.96 1.13 16.57
CA ALA A 40 6.13 0.61 17.31
C ALA A 40 7.46 0.81 16.56
N SER A 41 7.44 0.92 15.22
CA SER A 41 8.65 1.12 14.41
C SER A 41 9.06 2.59 14.22
N GLY A 42 8.20 3.57 14.58
CA GLY A 42 8.44 4.99 14.31
C GLY A 42 8.46 5.41 12.83
N GLU A 43 8.21 4.47 11.92
CA GLU A 43 8.18 4.72 10.47
C GLU A 43 6.81 5.23 10.01
N LYS A 44 6.79 6.03 8.93
CA LYS A 44 5.53 6.48 8.32
C LYS A 44 4.83 5.31 7.66
N LEU A 45 3.53 5.14 7.92
CA LEU A 45 2.70 4.07 7.34
C LEU A 45 2.76 4.01 5.81
N THR A 46 2.96 5.15 5.14
CA THR A 46 3.10 5.21 3.68
C THR A 46 4.41 4.61 3.20
N THR A 47 5.49 4.71 3.99
CA THR A 47 6.78 4.09 3.67
C THR A 47 6.67 2.59 3.89
N GLN A 48 6.16 2.17 5.05
CA GLN A 48 5.90 0.76 5.36
C GLN A 48 5.01 0.08 4.30
N ALA A 49 3.92 0.72 3.90
CA ALA A 49 3.00 0.16 2.89
C ALA A 49 3.65 0.02 1.50
N LEU A 50 4.54 0.94 1.14
CA LEU A 50 5.24 0.89 -0.15
C LEU A 50 6.32 -0.20 -0.14
N ASP A 51 6.96 -0.40 1.01
CA ASP A 51 7.96 -1.44 1.22
C ASP A 51 7.35 -2.83 1.21
N SER A 52 6.26 -3.05 1.98
CA SER A 52 5.54 -4.32 1.96
C SER A 52 5.01 -4.66 0.55
N LEU A 53 4.70 -3.66 -0.27
CA LEU A 53 4.41 -3.90 -1.68
C LEU A 53 5.66 -4.36 -2.43
N VAL A 54 6.78 -3.64 -2.37
CA VAL A 54 7.99 -3.97 -3.13
C VAL A 54 8.63 -5.30 -2.72
N GLU A 55 8.55 -5.65 -1.44
CA GLU A 55 9.04 -6.91 -0.87
C GLU A 55 8.10 -8.09 -1.15
N GLY A 56 6.90 -7.80 -1.67
CA GLY A 56 5.92 -8.82 -2.06
C GLY A 56 5.11 -9.40 -0.89
N GLU A 57 5.16 -8.76 0.27
CA GLU A 57 4.37 -9.12 1.45
C GLU A 57 2.89 -8.68 1.33
N LEU A 58 2.62 -7.68 0.49
CA LEU A 58 1.29 -7.14 0.27
C LEU A 58 0.57 -7.85 -0.88
N ASN A 59 -0.38 -8.72 -0.52
CA ASN A 59 -1.29 -9.37 -1.46
C ASN A 59 -2.56 -8.55 -1.69
N TYR A 60 -2.98 -8.42 -2.95
CA TYR A 60 -4.22 -7.71 -3.29
C TYR A 60 -4.92 -8.32 -4.49
N LYS A 61 -6.22 -8.05 -4.61
CA LYS A 61 -7.04 -8.43 -5.76
C LYS A 61 -7.85 -7.23 -6.22
N LEU A 62 -7.90 -7.02 -7.53
CA LEU A 62 -8.77 -6.02 -8.14
C LEU A 62 -10.20 -6.53 -8.14
N VAL A 63 -11.09 -5.78 -7.49
CA VAL A 63 -12.52 -6.06 -7.44
C VAL A 63 -13.25 -4.88 -8.06
N ARG A 64 -14.18 -5.15 -8.99
CA ARG A 64 -15.03 -4.11 -9.56
C ARG A 64 -15.90 -3.51 -8.46
N ARG A 65 -15.97 -2.18 -8.40
CA ARG A 65 -16.91 -1.48 -7.52
C ARG A 65 -18.33 -1.88 -7.94
N ARG A 66 -19.11 -2.43 -7.00
CA ARG A 66 -20.55 -2.63 -7.21
C ARG A 66 -21.19 -1.25 -7.34
N ARG A 67 -21.85 -0.98 -8.46
CA ARG A 67 -22.74 0.19 -8.57
C ARG A 67 -23.99 -0.18 -7.78
N SER A 68 -24.35 0.62 -6.77
CA SER A 68 -25.69 0.56 -6.21
C SER A 68 -26.63 1.04 -7.30
N GLU A 69 -27.69 0.29 -7.61
CA GLU A 69 -28.76 0.81 -8.46
C GLU A 69 -29.28 2.12 -7.84
N ALA A 70 -29.40 3.14 -8.69
CA ALA A 70 -29.78 4.49 -8.31
C ALA A 70 -31.30 4.63 -8.18
#